data_AF-A0A7W2G449-F1
#
_entry.id   AF-A0A7W2G449-F1
#
_cell.length_a   1.000
_cell.length_b   1.000
_cell.length_c   1.000
_cell.angle_alpha   90.00
_cell.angle_beta   90.00
_cell.angle_gamma   90.00
#
_symmetry.space_group_name_H-M   'P 1'
#
loop_
_entity.id
_entity.type
_entity.pdbx_description
1 polymer ?
#
loop_
_entity_poly.entity_id
_entity_poly.type
_entity_poly.pdbx_seq_one_letter_code
_entity_poly.pdbx_strand_id
1 'polypeptide(L)'
;MKKVALILICFIWMGFIFYNSSNSGNVSNKRSYSILNNLKNIKNKILENKVESKSQSSKIKIFNKSSIETKFKKVFEIPDNRQERLNFIVRKCAHMFEYFILAILVSILLFTFKLKGKQAIVYIMFICLFYAVTDEFHQQFIAGRTSLVSDSLIDFTGSLIGMFLFYLLYYKILNKHKA
;
A
#
# COMPACT_ATOMS: atom_id res chain seq x y z
N MET A 1 27.72 14.50 7.48
CA MET A 1 27.11 14.28 6.15
C MET A 1 26.10 13.14 6.13
N LYS A 2 26.48 11.87 6.36
CA LYS A 2 25.55 10.71 6.29
C LYS A 2 24.31 10.81 7.20
N LYS A 3 24.48 11.27 8.45
CA LYS A 3 23.36 11.48 9.40
C LYS A 3 22.35 12.52 8.92
N VAL A 4 22.85 13.68 8.49
CA VAL A 4 22.01 14.78 7.98
C VAL A 4 21.23 14.33 6.74
N ALA A 5 21.88 13.61 5.82
CA ALA A 5 21.20 13.04 4.65
C ALA A 5 20.05 12.09 5.04
N LEU A 6 20.25 11.21 6.03
CA LEU A 6 19.19 10.31 6.50
C LEU A 6 18.01 11.05 7.15
N ILE A 7 18.30 12.11 7.92
CA ILE A 7 17.25 12.98 8.48
C ILE A 7 16.42 13.59 7.35
N LEU A 8 17.08 14.15 6.32
CA LEU A 8 16.40 14.74 5.16
C LEU A 8 15.55 13.69 4.42
N ILE A 9 16.07 12.48 4.23
CA ILE A 9 15.32 11.37 3.60
C ILE A 9 14.06 11.04 4.39
N CYS A 10 14.15 10.99 5.73
CA CYS A 10 12.99 10.74 6.58
C CYS A 10 11.95 11.86 6.42
N PHE A 11 12.37 13.13 6.45
CA PHE A 11 11.46 14.27 6.26
C PHE A 11 10.84 14.30 4.86
N ILE A 12 11.60 13.97 3.82
CA ILE A 12 11.08 13.85 2.45
C ILE A 12 10.02 12.76 2.39
N TRP A 13 10.27 11.60 3.02
CA TRP A 13 9.29 10.51 3.04
C TRP A 13 8.03 10.86 3.83
N MET A 14 8.18 11.52 4.99
CA MET A 14 7.02 12.06 5.73
C MET A 14 6.25 13.08 4.86
N GLY A 15 6.94 13.99 4.19
CA GLY A 15 6.32 14.92 3.25
C GLY A 15 5.55 14.21 2.11
N PHE A 16 6.07 13.09 1.61
CA PHE A 16 5.39 12.26 0.63
C PHE A 16 4.09 11.64 1.16
N ILE A 17 4.11 11.09 2.38
CA ILE A 17 2.90 10.56 3.05
C ILE A 17 1.88 11.67 3.22
N PHE A 18 2.31 12.81 3.78
CA PHE A 18 1.46 13.98 3.97
C PHE A 18 0.83 14.49 2.68
N TYR A 19 1.60 14.53 1.59
CA TYR A 19 1.07 14.89 0.27
C TYR A 19 0.02 13.89 -0.23
N ASN A 20 0.23 12.59 -0.05
CA ASN A 20 -0.74 11.57 -0.43
C ASN A 20 -2.02 11.65 0.40
N SER A 21 -1.87 11.91 1.69
CA SER A 21 -2.95 12.16 2.63
C SER A 21 -3.77 13.39 2.25
N SER A 22 -3.11 14.49 1.89
CA SER A 22 -3.71 15.77 1.46
C SER A 22 -4.59 15.69 0.20
N ASN A 23 -4.50 14.60 -0.59
CA ASN A 23 -5.36 14.41 -1.74
C ASN A 23 -6.80 14.04 -1.34
N SER A 24 -7.79 14.66 -2.01
CA SER A 24 -9.21 14.37 -1.79
C SER A 24 -9.56 12.90 -2.00
N GLY A 25 -10.63 12.45 -1.35
CA GLY A 25 -11.09 11.07 -1.46
C GLY A 25 -11.38 10.64 -2.90
N ASN A 26 -11.90 11.56 -3.73
CA ASN A 26 -12.19 11.33 -5.14
C ASN A 26 -10.91 11.02 -5.94
N VAL A 27 -9.84 11.79 -5.71
CA VAL A 27 -8.54 11.55 -6.38
C VAL A 27 -7.94 10.22 -5.92
N SER A 28 -8.00 9.94 -4.62
CA SER A 28 -7.52 8.67 -4.05
C SER A 28 -8.26 7.46 -4.64
N ASN A 29 -9.59 7.50 -4.67
CA ASN A 29 -10.42 6.46 -5.26
C ASN A 29 -10.12 6.27 -6.75
N LYS A 30 -10.01 7.35 -7.53
CA LYS A 30 -9.70 7.27 -8.97
C LYS A 30 -8.36 6.57 -9.23
N ARG A 31 -7.32 6.88 -8.45
CA ARG A 31 -6.00 6.22 -8.55
C ARG A 31 -6.11 4.72 -8.30
N SER A 32 -6.82 4.33 -7.25
CA SER A 32 -6.98 2.93 -6.88
C SER A 32 -7.85 2.15 -7.88
N TYR A 33 -8.92 2.73 -8.42
CA TYR A 33 -9.66 2.13 -9.54
C TYR A 33 -8.81 1.94 -10.78
N SER A 34 -7.91 2.87 -11.10
CA SER A 34 -6.97 2.71 -12.21
C SER A 34 -6.07 1.50 -12.02
N ILE A 35 -5.57 1.27 -10.81
CA ILE A 35 -4.75 0.09 -10.48
C ILE A 35 -5.57 -1.20 -10.65
N LEU A 36 -6.80 -1.24 -10.14
CA LEU A 36 -7.68 -2.39 -10.29
C LEU A 36 -8.00 -2.70 -11.75
N ASN A 37 -8.25 -1.68 -12.57
CA ASN A 37 -8.48 -1.85 -14.00
C ASN A 37 -7.24 -2.39 -14.72
N ASN A 38 -6.05 -1.88 -14.38
CA ASN A 38 -4.79 -2.39 -14.93
C ASN A 38 -4.57 -3.87 -14.55
N LEU A 39 -4.83 -4.25 -13.29
CA LEU A 39 -4.74 -5.63 -12.85
C LEU A 39 -5.76 -6.54 -13.56
N LYS A 40 -6.99 -6.06 -13.76
CA LYS A 40 -8.03 -6.76 -14.54
C LYS A 40 -7.58 -6.98 -15.98
N ASN A 41 -7.00 -5.97 -16.61
CA ASN A 41 -6.47 -6.06 -17.97
C ASN A 41 -5.32 -7.07 -18.06
N ILE A 42 -4.37 -7.04 -17.11
CA ILE A 42 -3.26 -8.02 -17.03
C ILE A 42 -3.80 -9.44 -16.86
N LYS A 43 -4.75 -9.64 -15.93
CA LYS A 43 -5.37 -10.95 -15.70
C LYS A 43 -6.09 -11.46 -16.95
N ASN A 44 -6.83 -10.60 -17.65
CA ASN A 44 -7.51 -10.96 -18.89
C ASN A 44 -6.51 -11.35 -19.98
N LYS A 45 -5.41 -10.59 -20.14
CA LYS A 45 -4.33 -10.93 -21.08
C LYS A 45 -3.67 -12.27 -20.75
N ILE A 46 -3.44 -12.56 -19.47
CA ILE A 46 -2.90 -13.86 -19.03
C ILE A 46 -3.90 -14.99 -19.30
N LEU A 47 -5.19 -14.76 -19.06
CA LEU A 47 -6.25 -15.72 -19.33
C LEU A 47 -6.38 -16.00 -20.83
N GLU A 48 -6.38 -14.97 -21.67
CA GLU A 48 -6.39 -15.08 -23.14
C GLU A 48 -5.17 -15.87 -23.62
N ASN A 49 -3.95 -15.53 -23.17
CA ASN A 49 -2.73 -16.29 -23.50
C ASN A 49 -2.77 -17.76 -23.01
N LYS A 50 -3.44 -18.03 -21.88
CA LYS A 50 -3.61 -19.38 -21.32
C LYS A 50 -4.70 -20.18 -22.05
N VAL A 51 -5.68 -19.50 -22.63
CA VAL A 51 -6.70 -20.10 -23.50
C VAL A 51 -6.10 -20.37 -24.88
N GLU A 52 -5.31 -19.45 -25.44
CA GLU A 52 -4.60 -19.65 -26.72
C GLU A 52 -3.58 -20.80 -26.66
N SER A 53 -2.86 -20.96 -25.55
CA SER A 53 -1.96 -22.10 -25.34
C SER A 53 -2.67 -23.43 -25.08
N LYS A 54 -3.96 -23.42 -24.71
CA LYS A 54 -4.80 -24.63 -24.60
C LYS A 54 -5.62 -24.93 -25.87
N SER A 55 -5.85 -23.93 -26.73
CA SER A 55 -6.71 -24.03 -27.92
C SER A 55 -5.98 -24.51 -29.19
N GLN A 56 -4.91 -25.29 -29.04
CA GLN A 56 -4.46 -26.16 -30.13
C GLN A 56 -5.26 -27.49 -30.15
N SER A 57 -6.13 -27.71 -29.15
CA SER A 57 -7.11 -28.79 -29.13
C SER A 57 -8.54 -28.26 -29.10
N SER A 58 -9.29 -28.61 -30.15
CA SER A 58 -10.75 -28.56 -30.32
C SER A 58 -11.43 -27.21 -30.62
N LYS A 59 -12.03 -27.18 -31.82
CA LYS A 59 -12.89 -26.16 -32.42
C LYS A 59 -14.13 -25.88 -31.57
N ILE A 60 -14.28 -24.64 -31.07
CA ILE A 60 -15.59 -24.04 -30.83
C ILE A 60 -15.55 -22.62 -31.38
N LYS A 61 -15.70 -22.53 -32.71
CA LYS A 61 -16.10 -21.32 -33.41
C LYS A 61 -17.63 -21.31 -33.40
N ILE A 62 -18.21 -20.14 -33.16
CA ILE A 62 -19.62 -19.78 -33.41
C ILE A 62 -20.56 -20.06 -32.22
N PHE A 63 -20.62 -19.12 -31.29
CA PHE A 63 -21.91 -18.67 -30.78
C PHE A 63 -21.83 -17.17 -30.46
N ASN A 64 -22.81 -16.42 -30.96
CA ASN A 64 -22.83 -14.95 -31.05
C ASN A 64 -22.49 -14.22 -29.75
N LYS A 65 -21.22 -13.80 -29.63
CA LYS A 65 -20.66 -13.08 -28.48
C LYS A 65 -21.05 -11.60 -28.44
N SER A 66 -21.33 -10.99 -29.60
CA SER A 66 -21.53 -9.54 -29.73
C SER A 66 -22.85 -9.03 -29.12
N SER A 67 -23.95 -9.76 -29.30
CA SER A 67 -25.30 -9.31 -28.86
C SER A 67 -25.59 -9.59 -27.38
N ILE A 68 -24.91 -10.57 -26.79
CA ILE A 68 -25.05 -10.93 -25.36
C ILE A 68 -24.19 -9.98 -24.51
N GLU A 69 -22.98 -9.62 -24.95
CA GLU A 69 -22.11 -8.70 -24.23
C GLU A 69 -22.70 -7.30 -24.07
N THR A 70 -23.47 -6.80 -25.05
CA THR A 70 -24.09 -5.47 -24.99
C THR A 70 -25.31 -5.41 -24.08
N LYS A 71 -26.17 -6.45 -24.08
CA LYS A 71 -27.33 -6.53 -23.17
C LYS A 71 -26.93 -6.81 -21.72
N PHE A 72 -25.89 -7.61 -21.48
CA PHE A 72 -25.36 -7.84 -20.13
C PHE A 72 -24.61 -6.62 -19.56
N LYS A 73 -23.87 -5.85 -20.37
CA LYS A 73 -23.20 -4.63 -19.90
C LYS A 73 -24.17 -3.58 -19.36
N LYS A 74 -25.35 -3.46 -19.96
CA LYS A 74 -26.36 -2.43 -19.62
C LYS A 74 -27.21 -2.77 -18.39
N VAL A 75 -27.28 -4.06 -18.01
CA VAL A 75 -28.05 -4.53 -16.84
C VAL A 75 -27.16 -4.62 -15.58
N PHE A 76 -25.83 -4.56 -15.73
CA PHE A 76 -24.85 -4.75 -14.65
C PHE A 76 -24.10 -3.47 -14.22
N GLU A 77 -24.63 -2.28 -14.53
CA GLU A 77 -24.16 -1.00 -13.95
C GLU A 77 -24.70 -0.78 -12.53
N ILE A 78 -24.77 -1.85 -11.74
CA ILE A 78 -24.77 -1.72 -10.29
C ILE A 78 -23.30 -1.69 -9.90
N PRO A 79 -22.79 -0.70 -9.13
CA PRO A 79 -21.44 -0.78 -8.61
C PRO A 79 -21.31 -2.12 -7.91
N ASP A 80 -20.51 -3.02 -8.47
CA ASP A 80 -20.25 -4.30 -7.83
C ASP A 80 -19.63 -3.96 -6.48
N ASN A 81 -20.36 -4.18 -5.37
CA ASN A 81 -19.88 -3.93 -4.00
C ASN A 81 -18.46 -4.49 -3.79
N ARG A 82 -18.06 -5.51 -4.57
CA ARG A 82 -16.71 -6.04 -4.60
C ARG A 82 -15.67 -5.02 -5.07
N GLN A 83 -15.94 -4.23 -6.12
CA GLN A 83 -14.99 -3.24 -6.64
C GLN A 83 -14.73 -2.11 -5.64
N GLU A 84 -15.77 -1.62 -4.96
CA GLU A 84 -15.62 -0.64 -3.88
C GLU A 84 -14.81 -1.19 -2.72
N ARG A 85 -15.09 -2.43 -2.30
CA ARG A 85 -14.30 -3.13 -1.25
C ARG A 85 -12.85 -3.35 -1.66
N LEU A 86 -12.60 -3.77 -2.89
CA LEU A 86 -11.23 -3.94 -3.40
C LEU A 86 -10.50 -2.60 -3.47
N ASN A 87 -11.17 -1.53 -3.91
CA ASN A 87 -10.63 -0.19 -3.94
C ASN A 87 -10.25 0.28 -2.53
N PHE A 88 -11.13 0.08 -1.55
CA PHE A 88 -10.87 0.34 -0.15
C PHE A 88 -9.64 -0.43 0.36
N ILE A 89 -9.57 -1.75 0.11
CA ILE A 89 -8.43 -2.59 0.50
C ILE A 89 -7.13 -2.09 -0.13
N VAL A 90 -7.12 -1.81 -1.43
CA VAL A 90 -5.92 -1.30 -2.12
C VAL A 90 -5.43 0.01 -1.51
N ARG A 91 -6.35 0.93 -1.19
CA ARG A 91 -6.00 2.21 -0.52
C ARG A 91 -5.38 1.97 0.86
N LYS A 92 -5.98 1.09 1.67
CA LYS A 92 -5.47 0.78 3.02
C LYS A 92 -4.13 0.04 2.99
N CYS A 93 -3.92 -0.88 2.04
CA CYS A 93 -2.63 -1.53 1.85
C CYS A 93 -1.53 -0.54 1.40
N ALA A 94 -1.88 0.47 0.61
CA ALA A 94 -0.92 1.49 0.18
C ALA A 94 -0.43 2.33 1.37
N HIS A 95 -1.34 2.84 2.21
CA HIS A 95 -0.95 3.57 3.42
C HIS A 95 -0.17 2.69 4.39
N MET A 96 -0.63 1.46 4.66
CA MET A 96 0.14 0.49 5.46
C MET A 96 1.57 0.30 4.94
N PHE A 97 1.76 0.27 3.62
CA PHE A 97 3.09 0.16 3.00
C PHE A 97 3.94 1.43 3.15
N GLU A 98 3.33 2.61 3.09
CA GLU A 98 4.02 3.88 3.36
C GLU A 98 4.60 3.93 4.79
N TYR A 99 3.81 3.48 5.77
CA TYR A 99 4.21 3.39 7.18
C TYR A 99 5.20 2.27 7.47
N PHE A 100 5.16 1.18 6.68
CA PHE A 100 6.20 0.15 6.67
C PHE A 100 7.57 0.72 6.26
N ILE A 101 7.61 1.50 5.18
CA ILE A 101 8.86 2.14 4.73
C ILE A 101 9.32 3.18 5.76
N LEU A 102 8.40 3.99 6.30
CA LEU A 102 8.72 4.98 7.32
C LEU A 102 9.40 4.33 8.53
N ALA A 103 8.86 3.21 9.03
CA ALA A 103 9.45 2.50 10.17
C ALA A 103 10.87 2.00 9.88
N ILE A 104 11.16 1.52 8.67
CA ILE A 104 12.52 1.12 8.27
C ILE A 104 13.45 2.34 8.27
N LEU A 105 13.03 3.46 7.70
CA LEU A 105 13.83 4.69 7.65
C LEU A 105 14.13 5.24 9.05
N VAL A 106 13.12 5.31 9.92
CA VAL A 106 13.27 5.74 11.31
C VAL A 106 14.19 4.77 12.07
N SER A 107 14.08 3.46 11.83
CA SER A 107 14.96 2.47 12.45
C SER A 107 16.43 2.66 12.05
N ILE A 108 16.70 2.85 10.75
CA ILE A 108 18.04 3.17 10.23
C ILE A 108 18.57 4.46 10.87
N LEU A 109 17.72 5.49 10.96
CA LEU A 109 18.07 6.77 11.54
C LEU A 109 18.51 6.62 13.01
N LEU A 110 17.67 6.02 13.85
CA LEU A 110 17.99 5.84 15.28
C LEU A 110 19.25 5.00 15.50
N PHE A 111 19.43 3.92 14.72
CA PHE A 111 20.63 3.08 14.83
C PHE A 111 21.90 3.83 14.41
N THR A 112 21.79 4.78 13.48
CA THR A 112 22.90 5.68 13.10
C THR A 112 23.26 6.64 14.24
N PHE A 113 22.30 7.01 15.09
CA PHE A 113 22.51 7.77 16.32
C PHE A 113 22.95 6.91 17.52
N LYS A 114 23.27 5.63 17.29
CA LYS A 114 23.65 4.65 18.33
C LYS A 114 22.54 4.35 19.35
N LEU A 115 21.30 4.75 19.09
CA LEU A 115 20.14 4.30 19.86
C LEU A 115 19.77 2.89 19.38
N LYS A 116 19.90 1.89 20.27
CA LYS A 116 19.67 0.48 19.96
C LYS A 116 18.91 -0.22 21.08
N GLY A 117 18.46 -1.44 20.83
CA GLY A 117 17.77 -2.27 21.83
C GLY A 117 16.35 -1.78 22.13
N LYS A 118 15.90 -1.97 23.38
CA LYS A 118 14.51 -1.71 23.79
C LYS A 118 14.11 -0.23 23.63
N GLN A 119 15.02 0.70 23.93
CA GLN A 119 14.75 2.13 23.80
C GLN A 119 14.48 2.54 22.35
N ALA A 120 15.24 2.00 21.40
CA ALA A 120 15.03 2.28 19.98
C ALA A 120 13.65 1.78 19.51
N ILE A 121 13.19 0.60 19.96
CA ILE A 121 11.86 0.07 19.65
C ILE A 121 10.77 1.05 20.11
N VAL A 122 10.85 1.53 21.36
CA VAL A 122 9.87 2.47 21.92
C VAL A 122 9.82 3.76 21.09
N TYR A 123 10.98 4.33 20.75
CA TYR A 123 11.02 5.55 19.94
C TYR A 123 10.49 5.35 18.52
N ILE A 124 10.82 4.23 17.85
CA ILE A 124 10.31 3.92 16.50
C ILE A 124 8.80 3.82 16.54
N MET A 125 8.26 3.03 17.49
CA MET A 125 6.82 2.84 17.64
C MET A 125 6.11 4.15 17.97
N PHE A 126 6.66 4.96 18.88
CA PHE A 126 6.09 6.25 19.22
C PHE A 126 6.06 7.20 18.02
N ILE A 127 7.17 7.37 17.30
CA ILE A 127 7.24 8.24 16.13
C ILE A 127 6.25 7.80 15.05
N CYS A 128 6.20 6.51 14.73
CA CYS A 128 5.31 6.00 13.70
C CYS A 128 3.84 6.11 14.08
N LEU A 129 3.48 5.76 15.33
CA LEU A 129 2.11 5.88 15.83
C LEU A 129 1.66 7.34 15.89
N PHE A 130 2.51 8.22 16.44
CA PHE A 130 2.22 9.65 16.52
C PHE A 130 1.99 10.24 15.13
N TYR A 131 2.80 9.84 14.15
CA TYR A 131 2.62 10.28 12.78
C TYR A 131 1.35 9.73 12.13
N ALA A 132 1.02 8.45 12.34
CA ALA A 132 -0.22 7.83 11.87
C ALA A 132 -1.48 8.51 12.42
N VAL A 133 -1.47 8.88 13.71
CA VAL A 133 -2.57 9.62 14.33
C VAL A 133 -2.67 11.04 13.76
N THR A 134 -1.53 11.72 13.56
CA THR A 134 -1.51 13.07 13.00
C THR A 134 -2.00 13.07 11.55
N ASP A 135 -1.67 12.05 10.78
CA ASP A 135 -2.11 11.90 9.39
C ASP A 135 -3.61 11.70 9.28
N GLU A 136 -4.19 10.78 10.06
CA GLU A 136 -5.64 10.57 10.09
C GLU A 136 -6.41 11.78 10.62
N PHE A 137 -5.84 12.49 11.60
CA PHE A 137 -6.37 13.78 12.05
C PHE A 137 -6.37 14.81 10.92
N HIS A 138 -5.30 14.91 10.13
CA HIS A 138 -5.28 15.77 8.95
C HIS A 138 -6.34 15.34 7.93
N GLN A 139 -6.49 14.04 7.65
CA GLN A 139 -7.47 13.54 6.68
C GLN A 139 -8.90 13.92 7.04
N GLN A 140 -9.20 14.17 8.31
CA GLN A 140 -10.54 14.55 8.78
C GLN A 140 -10.99 15.89 8.18
N PHE A 141 -10.03 16.76 7.84
CA PHE A 141 -10.29 18.07 7.25
C PHE A 141 -10.36 18.05 5.71
N ILE A 142 -10.21 16.88 5.08
CA ILE A 142 -10.18 16.74 3.62
C ILE A 142 -11.53 16.23 3.10
N ALA A 143 -12.07 16.93 2.10
CA ALA A 143 -13.33 16.54 1.47
C ALA A 143 -13.29 15.12 0.87
N GLY A 144 -14.32 14.32 1.21
CA GLY A 144 -14.49 12.95 0.72
C GLY A 144 -13.57 11.91 1.36
N ARG A 145 -12.81 12.27 2.41
CA ARG A 145 -12.07 11.33 3.25
C ARG A 145 -12.90 10.96 4.49
N THR A 146 -12.71 9.74 4.96
CA THR A 146 -13.22 9.27 6.24
C THR A 146 -12.03 9.05 7.14
N SER A 147 -12.06 9.62 8.33
CA SER A 147 -11.03 9.39 9.35
C SER A 147 -11.57 8.46 10.41
N LEU A 148 -10.93 7.31 10.58
CA LEU A 148 -11.30 6.31 11.57
C LEU A 148 -10.08 5.92 12.38
N VAL A 149 -10.26 5.71 13.68
CA VAL A 149 -9.16 5.22 14.55
C VAL A 149 -8.62 3.87 14.05
N SER A 150 -9.49 3.04 13.46
CA SER A 150 -9.08 1.78 12.83
C SER A 150 -8.05 1.99 11.70
N ASP A 151 -8.07 3.13 11.03
CA ASP A 151 -7.18 3.42 9.91
C ASP A 151 -5.77 3.72 10.41
N SER A 152 -5.62 4.52 11.47
CA SER A 152 -4.33 4.72 12.15
C SER A 152 -3.75 3.40 12.68
N LEU A 153 -4.61 2.48 13.15
CA LEU A 153 -4.17 1.17 13.64
C LEU A 153 -3.65 0.29 12.49
N ILE A 154 -4.33 0.28 11.34
CA ILE A 154 -3.88 -0.45 10.14
C ILE A 154 -2.50 0.08 9.70
N ASP A 155 -2.35 1.40 9.62
CA ASP A 155 -1.08 2.03 9.26
C ASP A 155 0.04 1.68 10.25
N PHE A 156 -0.28 1.69 11.55
CA PHE A 156 0.64 1.28 12.60
C PHE A 156 1.06 -0.19 12.48
N THR A 157 0.17 -1.10 12.04
CA THR A 157 0.58 -2.49 11.78
C THR A 157 1.63 -2.58 10.67
N GLY A 158 1.57 -1.72 9.66
CA GLY A 158 2.61 -1.59 8.64
C GLY A 158 3.97 -1.22 9.25
N SER A 159 3.98 -0.24 10.16
CA SER A 159 5.18 0.14 10.89
C SER A 159 5.76 -0.98 11.76
N LEU A 160 4.90 -1.79 12.42
CA LEU A 160 5.36 -2.95 13.18
C LEU A 160 6.08 -3.97 12.30
N ILE A 161 5.52 -4.27 11.13
CA ILE A 161 6.12 -5.18 10.15
C ILE A 161 7.46 -4.63 9.65
N GLY A 162 7.54 -3.33 9.35
CA GLY A 162 8.75 -2.67 8.86
C GLY A 162 9.87 -2.68 9.88
N MET A 163 9.55 -2.34 11.14
CA MET A 163 10.48 -2.42 12.25
C MET A 163 10.95 -3.86 12.47
N PHE A 164 10.05 -4.83 12.49
CA PHE A 164 10.39 -6.24 12.67
C PHE A 164 11.35 -6.73 11.60
N LEU A 165 11.06 -6.43 10.32
CA LEU A 165 11.93 -6.79 9.20
C LEU A 165 13.31 -6.14 9.32
N PHE A 166 13.37 -4.86 9.70
CA PHE A 166 14.64 -4.17 9.90
C PHE A 166 15.50 -4.86 10.99
N TYR A 167 14.91 -5.16 12.14
CA TYR A 167 15.60 -5.83 13.23
C TYR A 167 16.08 -7.24 12.84
N LEU A 168 15.24 -8.00 12.14
CA LEU A 168 15.59 -9.33 11.62
C LEU A 168 16.82 -9.26 10.70
N LEU A 169 16.80 -8.34 9.74
CA LEU A 169 17.89 -8.16 8.79
C LEU A 169 19.17 -7.66 9.48
N TYR A 170 19.04 -6.68 10.39
CA TYR A 170 20.17 -6.12 11.12
C TYR A 170 20.93 -7.18 11.92
N TYR A 171 20.22 -8.00 12.69
CA TYR A 171 20.87 -9.05 13.49
C TYR A 171 21.38 -10.21 12.63
N LYS A 172 20.68 -10.56 11.55
CA LYS A 172 21.17 -11.58 10.60
C LYS A 172 22.49 -11.16 9.95
N ILE A 173 22.62 -9.89 9.56
CA ILE A 173 23.84 -9.34 8.97
C ILE A 173 24.96 -9.26 10.03
N LEU A 174 24.66 -8.76 11.23
CA LEU A 174 25.66 -8.68 12.30
C LEU A 174 26.21 -10.05 12.71
N ASN A 175 25.36 -11.07 12.82
CA ASN A 175 25.81 -12.42 13.18
C ASN A 175 26.69 -13.03 12.08
N LYS A 176 26.43 -12.70 10.80
CA LYS A 176 27.27 -13.15 9.68
C LYS A 176 28.67 -12.52 9.66
N HIS A 177 28.84 -11.32 10.22
CA HIS A 177 30.15 -10.67 10.33
C HIS A 177 30.96 -11.07 11.58
N LYS A 178 30.36 -11.83 12.51
CA LYS A 178 31.04 -12.37 13.70
C LYS A 178 31.49 -13.82 13.57
N ALA A 179 31.00 -14.54 12.55
CA ALA A 179 31.42 -15.90 12.20
C ALA A 179 32.51 -15.85 11.13
#